data_AF-A0A2H6AC14-F1
#
_entry.id   AF-A0A2H6AC14-F1
#
_cell.length_a   1.000
_cell.length_b   1.000
_cell.length_c   1.000
_cell.angle_alpha   90.00
_cell.angle_beta   90.00
_cell.angle_gamma   90.00
#
_symmetry.space_group_name_H-M   'P 1'
#
loop_
_entity.id
_entity.type
_entity.pdbx_description
1 polymer ?
#
loop_
_entity_poly.entity_id
_entity_poly.type
_entity_poly.pdbx_seq_one_letter_code
_entity_poly.pdbx_strand_id
1 'polypeptide(L)'
;MFGRKMNETLGKLHFVFSFIPIFIGFYLMHQVGLLGQPRRYADIRPMLDTEAGYAIMLMNKISTHSIFLFAAAQVIFVFNLFYSMFFGEKADKNPWRANSLEWEAPSPPPHGNFERIPFVYRGPYEYSHPAAEEDYLPQTHPPIPGEEEHTGH
;
A
#
# COMPACT_ATOMS: atom_id res chain seq x y z
N MET A 1 -11.88 -9.58 -1.43
CA MET A 1 -11.68 -10.69 -0.45
C MET A 1 -12.81 -10.80 0.57
N PHE A 2 -13.13 -9.78 1.37
CA PHE A 2 -14.18 -9.88 2.41
C PHE A 2 -15.52 -9.24 2.01
N GLY A 3 -15.66 -8.75 0.77
CA GLY A 3 -16.88 -8.07 0.31
C GLY A 3 -17.19 -6.76 1.06
N ARG A 4 -16.21 -6.20 1.77
CA ARG A 4 -16.37 -5.00 2.62
C ARG A 4 -15.21 -4.03 2.48
N LYS A 5 -15.50 -2.74 2.59
CA LYS A 5 -14.52 -1.65 2.55
C LYS A 5 -13.92 -1.42 3.94
N MET A 6 -12.62 -1.13 3.97
CA MET A 6 -11.94 -0.66 5.18
C MET A 6 -12.36 0.77 5.51
N ASN A 7 -12.29 1.16 6.78
CA ASN A 7 -12.55 2.54 7.16
C ASN A 7 -11.41 3.45 6.68
N GLU A 8 -11.75 4.42 5.82
CA GLU A 8 -10.80 5.32 5.18
C GLU A 8 -10.12 6.27 6.17
N THR A 9 -10.85 6.76 7.17
CA THR A 9 -10.30 7.66 8.20
C THR A 9 -9.27 6.94 9.06
N LEU A 10 -9.57 5.73 9.50
CA LEU A 10 -8.61 4.88 10.22
C LEU A 10 -7.43 4.46 9.32
N GLY A 11 -7.67 4.25 8.02
CA GLY A 11 -6.62 3.98 7.03
C GLY A 11 -5.65 5.14 6.89
N LYS A 12 -6.16 6.37 6.73
CA LYS A 12 -5.36 7.60 6.69
C LYS A 12 -4.59 7.85 7.98
N LEU A 13 -5.24 7.60 9.13
CA LEU A 13 -4.59 7.70 10.44
C LEU A 13 -3.42 6.72 10.53
N HIS A 14 -3.67 5.43 10.25
CA HIS A 14 -2.62 4.42 10.20
C HIS A 14 -1.49 4.82 9.25
N PHE A 15 -1.81 5.32 8.05
CA PHE A 15 -0.80 5.77 7.10
C PHE A 15 0.11 6.86 7.68
N VAL A 16 -0.46 7.94 8.23
CA VAL A 16 0.33 9.05 8.79
C VAL A 16 1.19 8.59 9.97
N PHE A 17 0.59 7.83 10.90
CA PHE A 17 1.27 7.34 12.09
C PHE A 17 2.29 6.22 11.81
N SER A 18 2.21 5.56 10.66
CA SER A 18 3.22 4.59 10.21
C SER A 18 4.31 5.24 9.38
N PHE A 19 3.96 6.17 8.48
CA PHE A 19 4.88 6.79 7.53
C PHE A 19 5.87 7.73 8.21
N ILE A 20 5.39 8.64 9.07
CA ILE A 20 6.26 9.63 9.73
C ILE A 20 7.36 8.95 10.57
N PRO A 21 7.06 7.96 11.44
CA PRO A 21 8.09 7.36 12.27
C PRO A 21 9.04 6.48 11.48
N ILE A 22 8.57 5.74 10.46
CA ILE A 22 9.47 5.00 9.57
C ILE A 22 10.42 5.97 8.87
N PHE A 23 9.90 7.05 8.29
CA PHE A 23 10.72 8.01 7.57
C PHE A 23 11.81 8.59 8.49
N ILE A 24 11.45 9.07 9.68
CA ILE A 24 12.42 9.61 10.65
C ILE A 24 13.41 8.54 11.09
N GLY A 25 12.92 7.37 11.49
CA GLY A 25 13.75 6.29 12.03
C GLY A 25 14.80 5.82 11.02
N PHE A 26 14.41 5.60 9.77
CA PHE A 26 15.32 5.18 8.70
C PHE A 26 16.20 6.32 8.19
N TYR A 27 15.70 7.55 8.12
CA TYR A 27 16.52 8.71 7.77
C TYR A 27 17.67 8.89 8.75
N LEU A 28 17.42 8.76 10.06
CA LEU A 28 18.48 8.82 11.07
C LEU A 28 19.42 7.63 10.97
N MET A 29 18.93 6.42 10.65
CA MET A 29 19.80 5.26 10.40
C MET A 29 20.71 5.48 9.18
N HIS A 30 20.24 6.18 8.13
CA HIS A 30 21.07 6.56 7.01
C HIS A 30 22.23 7.48 7.45
N GLN A 31 21.94 8.49 8.28
CA GLN A 31 22.97 9.37 8.84
C GLN A 31 23.96 8.62 9.76
N VAL A 32 23.46 7.72 10.60
CA VAL A 32 24.29 6.84 11.45
C VAL A 32 25.25 6.00 10.61
N GLY A 33 24.80 5.49 9.47
CA GLY A 33 25.64 4.75 8.52
C GLY A 33 26.73 5.63 7.89
N LEU A 34 26.40 6.89 7.53
CA LEU A 34 27.37 7.86 7.01
C LEU A 34 28.44 8.24 8.04
N LEU A 35 28.07 8.29 9.33
CA LEU A 35 28.99 8.53 10.44
C LEU A 35 29.84 7.31 10.81
N GLY A 36 29.66 6.18 10.12
CA GLY A 36 30.56 5.04 10.18
C GLY A 36 30.15 3.95 11.17
N GLN A 37 28.92 3.96 11.73
CA GLN A 37 28.43 2.83 12.52
C GLN A 37 28.14 1.63 11.58
N PRO A 38 28.89 0.52 11.67
CA PRO A 38 28.63 -0.62 10.81
C PRO A 38 27.39 -1.39 11.28
N ARG A 39 26.79 -2.15 10.37
CA ARG A 39 25.64 -3.01 10.70
C ARG A 39 26.03 -4.15 11.65
N ARG A 40 25.05 -4.65 12.41
CA ARG A 40 25.15 -5.84 13.29
C ARG A 40 26.06 -5.66 14.51
N TYR A 41 26.31 -4.42 14.94
CA TYR A 41 26.97 -4.14 16.22
C TYR A 41 25.93 -4.11 17.34
N ALA A 42 26.15 -4.91 18.38
CA ALA A 42 25.28 -4.94 19.56
C ALA A 42 25.63 -3.82 20.56
N ASP A 43 26.86 -3.29 20.49
CA ASP A 43 27.37 -2.27 21.41
C ASP A 43 28.19 -1.23 20.65
N ILE A 44 27.91 0.05 20.93
CA ILE A 44 28.58 1.21 20.33
C ILE A 44 29.38 2.01 21.37
N ARG A 45 29.44 1.56 22.63
CA ARG A 45 30.22 2.21 23.70
C ARG A 45 31.66 2.56 23.30
N PRO A 46 32.38 1.73 22.53
CA PRO A 46 33.73 2.06 22.08
C PRO A 46 33.83 3.30 21.17
N MET A 47 32.73 3.80 20.59
CA MET A 47 32.71 4.98 19.73
C MET A 47 32.38 6.29 20.49
N LEU A 48 31.96 6.19 21.77
CA LEU A 48 31.46 7.31 22.57
C LEU A 48 32.56 8.26 23.09
N ASP A 49 33.81 8.01 22.77
CA ASP A 49 34.93 8.91 23.01
C ASP A 49 34.99 10.08 22.00
N THR A 50 34.19 10.01 20.93
CA THR A 50 34.10 11.04 19.88
C THR A 50 32.76 11.76 19.88
N GLU A 51 32.76 13.01 19.40
CA GLU A 51 31.53 13.79 19.14
C GLU A 51 30.56 13.04 18.20
N ALA A 52 31.11 12.35 17.20
CA ALA A 52 30.33 11.53 16.27
C ALA A 52 29.62 10.37 16.98
N GLY A 53 30.28 9.73 17.96
CA GLY A 53 29.68 8.68 18.79
C GLY A 53 28.47 9.16 19.60
N TYR A 54 28.56 10.36 20.19
CA TYR A 54 27.42 10.94 20.91
C TYR A 54 26.24 11.24 19.97
N ALA A 55 26.51 11.79 18.78
CA ALA A 55 25.48 12.01 17.77
C ALA A 55 24.82 10.70 17.32
N ILE A 56 25.62 9.66 17.04
CA ILE A 56 25.14 8.32 16.70
C ILE A 56 24.24 7.74 17.82
N MET A 57 24.66 7.86 19.08
CA MET A 57 23.85 7.40 20.21
C MET A 57 22.49 8.11 20.25
N LEU A 58 22.46 9.44 20.07
CA LEU A 58 21.22 10.20 20.06
C LEU A 58 20.32 9.77 18.90
N MET A 59 20.87 9.62 17.70
CA MET A 59 20.13 9.16 16.51
C MET A 59 19.55 7.75 16.72
N ASN A 60 20.33 6.81 17.25
CA ASN A 60 19.84 5.46 17.59
C ASN A 60 18.72 5.50 18.63
N LYS A 61 18.82 6.37 19.65
CA LYS A 61 17.74 6.56 20.63
C LYS A 61 16.48 7.05 19.94
N ILE A 62 16.56 8.07 19.09
CA ILE A 62 15.39 8.59 18.37
C ILE A 62 14.80 7.51 17.45
N SER A 63 15.63 6.82 16.66
CA SER A 63 15.18 5.71 15.80
C SER A 63 14.48 4.60 16.59
N THR A 64 14.91 4.34 17.82
CA THR A 64 14.25 3.38 18.74
C THR A 64 12.85 3.86 19.13
N HIS A 65 12.68 5.13 19.49
CA HIS A 65 11.35 5.68 19.79
C HIS A 65 10.47 5.69 18.54
N SER A 66 11.04 5.99 17.37
CA SER A 66 10.32 5.94 16.09
C SER A 66 9.79 4.55 15.78
N ILE A 67 10.56 3.48 16.00
CA ILE A 67 10.09 2.11 15.75
C ILE A 67 8.99 1.69 16.74
N PHE A 68 9.05 2.14 18.00
CA PHE A 68 7.96 1.89 18.96
C PHE A 68 6.67 2.61 18.55
N LEU A 69 6.76 3.85 18.06
CA LEU A 69 5.61 4.58 17.54
C LEU A 69 5.02 3.92 16.29
N PHE A 70 5.88 3.45 15.37
CA PHE A 70 5.45 2.66 14.22
C PHE A 70 4.74 1.37 14.63
N ALA A 71 5.29 0.64 15.61
CA ALA A 71 4.67 -0.58 16.12
C ALA A 71 3.30 -0.31 16.75
N ALA A 72 3.15 0.80 17.49
CA ALA A 72 1.85 1.23 18.02
C ALA A 72 0.85 1.56 16.90
N ALA A 73 1.29 2.17 15.80
CA ALA A 73 0.44 2.44 14.65
C ALA A 73 -0.14 1.16 14.02
N GLN A 74 0.59 0.03 14.05
CA GLN A 74 0.09 -1.26 13.56
C GLN A 74 -1.18 -1.73 14.29
N VAL A 75 -1.37 -1.34 15.56
CA VAL A 75 -2.60 -1.65 16.30
C VAL A 75 -3.82 -1.01 15.64
N ILE A 76 -3.68 0.21 15.11
CA ILE A 76 -4.75 0.91 14.36
C ILE A 76 -5.12 0.12 13.11
N PHE A 77 -4.13 -0.39 12.38
CA PHE A 77 -4.35 -1.22 11.19
C PHE A 77 -5.07 -2.52 11.53
N VAL A 78 -4.57 -3.25 12.53
CA VAL A 78 -5.16 -4.51 12.98
C VAL A 78 -6.61 -4.31 13.41
N PHE A 79 -6.88 -3.26 14.19
CA PHE A 79 -8.23 -2.89 14.58
C PHE A 79 -9.11 -2.59 13.36
N ASN A 80 -8.65 -1.74 12.42
CA ASN A 80 -9.41 -1.40 11.22
C ASN A 80 -9.71 -2.64 10.36
N LEU A 81 -8.74 -3.54 10.20
CA LEU A 81 -8.89 -4.77 9.44
C LEU A 81 -10.00 -5.66 10.02
N PHE A 82 -9.94 -5.97 11.32
CA PHE A 82 -10.95 -6.82 11.96
C PHE A 82 -12.30 -6.13 12.06
N TYR A 83 -12.33 -4.85 12.44
CA TYR A 83 -13.58 -4.09 12.52
C TYR A 83 -14.28 -4.04 11.16
N SER A 84 -13.57 -3.68 10.09
CA SER A 84 -14.17 -3.60 8.76
C SER A 84 -14.51 -4.95 8.16
N MET A 85 -13.84 -6.03 8.55
CA MET A 85 -14.20 -7.38 8.12
C MET A 85 -15.60 -7.78 8.62
N PHE A 86 -15.94 -7.44 9.87
CA PHE A 86 -17.23 -7.82 10.47
C PHE A 86 -18.33 -6.75 10.33
N PHE A 87 -17.97 -5.47 10.39
CA PHE A 87 -18.89 -4.33 10.48
C PHE A 87 -18.70 -3.28 9.37
N GLY A 88 -17.76 -3.49 8.45
CA GLY A 88 -17.52 -2.56 7.34
C GLY A 88 -18.68 -2.48 6.35
N GLU A 89 -18.72 -1.36 5.63
CA GLU A 89 -19.66 -1.14 4.53
C GLU A 89 -19.46 -2.19 3.43
N LYS A 90 -20.55 -2.70 2.86
CA LYS A 90 -20.47 -3.65 1.74
C LYS A 90 -19.74 -2.98 0.57
N ALA A 91 -18.75 -3.67 0.02
CA ALA A 91 -18.06 -3.22 -1.17
C ALA A 91 -18.89 -3.61 -2.40
N ASP A 92 -18.96 -2.70 -3.36
CA ASP A 92 -19.39 -3.05 -4.71
C ASP A 92 -18.37 -4.00 -5.36
N LYS A 93 -18.73 -4.58 -6.51
CA LYS A 93 -17.87 -5.46 -7.31
C LYS A 93 -16.53 -4.80 -7.65
N ASN A 94 -16.59 -3.55 -8.13
CA ASN A 94 -15.43 -2.76 -8.50
C ASN A 94 -15.44 -1.39 -7.80
N PRO A 95 -15.09 -1.33 -6.50
CA PRO A 95 -15.18 -0.08 -5.73
C PRO A 95 -14.09 0.94 -6.11
N TRP A 96 -13.07 0.52 -6.87
CA TRP A 96 -11.93 1.36 -7.25
C TRP A 96 -11.90 1.71 -8.75
N ARG A 97 -12.92 1.30 -9.52
CA ARG A 97 -12.99 1.55 -10.96
C ARG A 97 -11.72 1.11 -11.70
N ALA A 98 -11.23 -0.07 -11.35
CA ALA A 98 -10.04 -0.65 -11.97
C ALA A 98 -10.41 -1.51 -13.18
N ASN A 99 -9.52 -1.59 -14.17
CA ASN A 99 -9.84 -2.19 -15.48
C ASN A 99 -9.54 -3.68 -15.58
N SER A 100 -8.68 -4.17 -14.69
CA SER A 100 -8.15 -5.53 -14.72
C SER A 100 -9.22 -6.57 -14.32
N LEU A 101 -9.03 -7.81 -14.81
CA LEU A 101 -10.03 -8.88 -14.69
C LEU A 101 -10.40 -9.26 -13.25
N GLU A 102 -9.54 -9.03 -12.25
CA GLU A 102 -9.88 -9.32 -10.86
C GLU A 102 -11.08 -8.51 -10.34
N TRP A 103 -11.37 -7.36 -10.97
CA TRP A 103 -12.53 -6.51 -10.64
C TRP A 103 -13.81 -6.93 -11.37
N GLU A 104 -13.72 -7.95 -12.22
CA GLU A 104 -14.86 -8.62 -12.86
C GLU A 104 -15.32 -9.88 -12.11
N ALA A 105 -14.57 -10.32 -11.11
CA ALA A 105 -15.01 -11.38 -10.21
C ALA A 105 -16.02 -10.84 -9.17
N PRO A 106 -16.96 -11.68 -8.67
CA PRO A 106 -17.78 -11.32 -7.52
C PRO A 106 -16.90 -11.05 -6.28
N SER A 107 -17.41 -10.26 -5.32
CA SER A 107 -16.72 -10.01 -4.04
C SER A 107 -17.61 -10.45 -2.87
N PRO A 108 -17.26 -11.51 -2.13
CA PRO A 108 -16.07 -12.36 -2.26
C PRO A 108 -16.10 -13.29 -3.49
N PRO A 109 -14.94 -13.62 -4.09
CA PRO A 109 -14.89 -14.48 -5.27
C PRO A 109 -15.30 -15.93 -4.94
N PRO A 110 -16.16 -16.55 -5.76
CA PRO A 110 -16.57 -17.93 -5.58
C PRO A 110 -15.45 -18.91 -5.98
N HIS A 111 -15.59 -20.18 -5.60
CA HIS A 111 -14.69 -21.23 -6.08
C HIS A 111 -14.83 -21.36 -7.61
N GLY A 112 -13.76 -21.02 -8.34
CA GLY A 112 -13.77 -20.88 -9.82
C GLY A 112 -13.49 -19.47 -10.34
N ASN A 113 -13.44 -18.45 -9.46
CA ASN A 113 -13.19 -17.02 -9.73
C ASN A 113 -14.24 -16.33 -10.62
N PHE A 114 -14.59 -16.92 -11.76
CA PHE A 114 -15.53 -16.39 -12.74
C PHE A 114 -16.61 -17.42 -13.07
N GLU A 115 -17.85 -16.97 -13.23
CA GLU A 115 -18.95 -17.84 -13.69
C GLU A 115 -18.79 -18.26 -15.17
N ARG A 116 -18.16 -17.39 -15.97
CA ARG A 116 -17.83 -17.60 -17.38
C ARG A 116 -16.43 -17.07 -17.66
N ILE A 117 -15.74 -17.66 -18.63
CA ILE A 117 -14.43 -17.14 -19.08
C ILE A 117 -14.65 -15.72 -19.64
N PRO A 118 -14.01 -14.68 -19.06
CA PRO A 118 -14.15 -13.32 -19.55
C PRO A 118 -13.45 -13.17 -20.91
N PHE A 119 -14.06 -12.41 -21.81
CA PHE A 119 -13.39 -11.95 -23.03
C PHE A 119 -12.50 -10.75 -22.70
N VAL A 120 -11.33 -10.69 -23.31
CA VAL A 120 -10.37 -9.60 -23.13
C VAL A 120 -10.23 -8.89 -24.46
N TYR A 121 -10.60 -7.61 -24.51
CA TYR A 121 -10.51 -6.79 -25.71
C TYR A 121 -9.32 -5.83 -25.70
N ARG A 122 -8.76 -5.55 -24.52
CA ARG A 122 -7.72 -4.52 -24.31
C ARG A 122 -6.83 -4.79 -23.11
N GLY A 123 -5.79 -3.98 -22.96
CA GLY A 123 -4.84 -4.04 -21.84
C GLY A 123 -5.45 -3.58 -20.51
N PRO A 124 -4.81 -3.92 -19.37
CA PRO A 124 -5.33 -3.62 -18.02
C PRO A 124 -5.14 -2.15 -17.60
N TYR A 125 -4.54 -1.29 -18.44
CA TYR A 125 -4.20 0.10 -18.10
C TYR A 125 -4.93 1.14 -18.96
N GLU A 126 -6.03 0.75 -19.62
CA GLU A 126 -6.80 1.63 -20.50
C GLU A 126 -7.66 2.63 -19.70
N TYR A 127 -7.00 3.65 -19.17
CA TYR A 127 -7.63 4.76 -18.46
C TYR A 127 -7.69 6.00 -19.36
N SER A 128 -8.71 6.83 -19.17
CA SER A 128 -8.95 8.07 -19.91
C SER A 128 -9.01 7.89 -21.44
N HIS A 129 -9.53 6.75 -21.92
CA HIS A 129 -9.60 6.47 -23.36
C HIS A 129 -10.50 7.50 -24.06
N PRO A 130 -10.06 8.14 -25.17
CA PRO A 130 -10.80 9.24 -25.80
C PRO A 130 -12.22 8.87 -26.28
N ALA A 131 -12.45 7.60 -26.60
CA ALA A 131 -13.74 7.09 -27.04
C ALA A 131 -14.66 6.65 -25.88
N ALA A 132 -14.15 6.55 -24.65
CA ALA A 132 -14.92 6.16 -23.48
C ALA A 132 -15.49 7.39 -22.76
N GLU A 133 -16.73 7.30 -22.31
CA GLU A 133 -17.36 8.36 -21.51
C GLU A 133 -16.83 8.38 -20.06
N GLU A 134 -16.52 7.19 -19.52
CA GLU A 134 -15.93 7.04 -18.20
C GLU A 134 -14.40 6.98 -18.27
N ASP A 135 -13.75 7.42 -17.19
CA ASP A 135 -12.29 7.44 -17.07
C ASP A 135 -11.64 6.04 -17.03
N TYR A 136 -12.44 4.99 -16.84
CA TYR A 136 -11.95 3.62 -16.77
C TYR A 136 -12.71 2.77 -17.80
N LEU A 137 -11.96 2.00 -18.59
CA LEU A 137 -12.50 1.10 -19.60
C LEU A 137 -12.06 -0.34 -19.29
N PRO A 138 -12.94 -1.15 -18.64
CA PRO A 138 -12.60 -2.52 -18.26
C PRO A 138 -12.18 -3.39 -19.44
N GLN A 139 -11.31 -4.38 -19.20
CA GLN A 139 -10.82 -5.30 -20.24
C GLN A 139 -11.92 -6.12 -20.93
N THR A 140 -13.03 -6.32 -20.23
CA THR A 140 -14.24 -7.06 -20.64
C THR A 140 -15.24 -6.22 -21.40
N HIS A 141 -15.11 -4.89 -21.38
CA HIS A 141 -16.06 -4.03 -22.08
C HIS A 141 -15.89 -4.23 -23.60
N PRO A 142 -16.98 -4.41 -24.37
CA PRO A 142 -16.88 -4.58 -25.82
C PRO A 142 -16.13 -3.41 -26.50
N PRO A 143 -15.53 -3.64 -27.68
CA PRO A 143 -14.90 -2.58 -28.46
C PRO A 143 -15.90 -1.47 -28.77
N ILE A 144 -15.46 -0.22 -28.61
CA ILE A 144 -16.29 0.95 -28.88
C ILE A 144 -16.28 1.21 -30.39
N PRO A 145 -17.42 1.54 -31.03
CA PRO A 145 -17.43 1.88 -32.45
C PRO A 145 -16.49 3.06 -32.75
N GLY A 146 -15.42 2.82 -33.52
CA GLY A 146 -14.40 3.82 -33.84
C GLY A 146 -13.13 3.77 -32.98
N GLU A 147 -13.02 2.81 -32.06
CA GLU A 147 -11.76 2.45 -31.40
C GLU A 147 -10.79 1.88 -32.46
N GLU A 148 -9.65 2.53 -32.68
CA GLU A 148 -8.56 1.88 -33.44
C GLU A 148 -8.07 0.69 -32.61
N GLU A 149 -7.94 -0.48 -33.24
CA GLU A 149 -7.51 -1.69 -32.56
C GLU A 149 -6.08 -1.49 -32.05
N HIS A 150 -5.95 -1.10 -30.77
CA HIS A 150 -4.68 -1.07 -30.07
C HIS A 150 -4.23 -2.52 -29.84
N THR A 151 -3.64 -3.08 -30.90
CA THR A 151 -2.86 -4.32 -30.87
C THR A 151 -1.68 -4.08 -29.95
N GLY A 152 -1.90 -4.28 -28.65
CA GLY A 152 -0.85 -4.27 -27.65
C GLY A 152 0.21 -5.30 -28.02
N HIS A 153 1.44 -4.82 -28.23
CA HIS A 153 2.66 -5.61 -28.32
C HIS A 153 2.86 -6.51 -27.09
#